data_AF-A0A8K0P4X7-F1
#
_entry.id   AF-A0A8K0P4X7-F1
#
_cell.length_a   1.000
_cell.length_b   1.000
_cell.length_c   1.000
_cell.angle_alpha   90.00
_cell.angle_beta   90.00
_cell.angle_gamma   90.00
#
_symmetry.space_group_name_H-M   'P 1'
#
loop_
_entity.id
_entity.type
_entity.pdbx_description
1 polymer ?
#
loop_
_entity_poly.entity_id
_entity_poly.type
_entity_poly.pdbx_seq_one_letter_code
_entity_poly.pdbx_strand_id
1 'polypeptide(L)'
;MGKGKEMAKGNGIVPLTEVCRFVSDAMEAVGTPKMHAAAMADLLVAADYRGHFSHGLNRLEMYVRDVRSKSTNAEATPTILKEKAAVALVNGNNALGPVVGNFCMDLAMKKAKETGVGWVSARGEIAFLWNSSTIIFLRP
;
A
#
# COMPACT_ATOMS: atom_id res chain seq x y z
N MET A 1 -28.35 34.80 12.41
CA MET A 1 -27.42 34.96 11.27
C MET A 1 -26.34 33.88 11.41
N GLY A 2 -26.46 32.79 10.66
CA GLY A 2 -25.52 31.67 10.72
C GLY A 2 -25.93 30.67 9.65
N LYS A 3 -25.50 30.90 8.41
CA LYS A 3 -25.81 30.02 7.29
C LYS A 3 -25.18 28.65 7.57
N GLY A 4 -26.03 27.64 7.78
CA GLY A 4 -25.60 26.25 7.77
C GLY A 4 -24.89 25.97 6.45
N LYS A 5 -23.70 25.37 6.52
CA LYS A 5 -23.03 24.85 5.33
C LYS A 5 -23.93 23.78 4.75
N GLU A 6 -24.59 24.12 3.65
CA GLU A 6 -25.28 23.19 2.78
C GLU A 6 -24.23 22.19 2.27
N MET A 7 -24.27 20.97 2.81
CA MET A 7 -23.47 19.86 2.30
C MET A 7 -23.97 19.59 0.88
N ALA A 8 -23.13 19.87 -0.13
CA ALA A 8 -23.47 19.63 -1.51
C ALA A 8 -23.83 18.14 -1.70
N LYS A 9 -25.11 17.85 -1.90
CA LYS A 9 -25.60 16.55 -2.39
C LYS A 9 -25.22 16.43 -3.88
N GLY A 10 -23.99 16.03 -4.16
CA GLY A 10 -23.62 15.52 -5.47
C GLY A 10 -23.77 14.00 -5.48
N ASN A 11 -24.49 13.45 -6.46
CA ASN A 11 -24.26 12.06 -6.89
C ASN A 11 -22.86 12.02 -7.52
N GLY A 12 -21.83 12.00 -6.67
CA GLY A 12 -20.46 12.32 -7.02
C GLY A 12 -19.73 11.14 -7.62
N ILE A 13 -19.97 10.86 -8.90
CA ILE A 13 -19.09 9.98 -9.67
C ILE A 13 -17.82 10.78 -9.96
N VAL A 14 -16.68 10.30 -9.46
CA VAL A 14 -15.36 10.89 -9.72
C VAL A 14 -14.60 9.98 -10.70
N PRO A 15 -13.94 10.54 -11.74
CA PRO A 15 -13.10 9.74 -12.63
C PRO A 15 -11.97 9.03 -11.86
N LEU A 16 -11.67 7.79 -12.24
CA LEU A 16 -10.61 6.98 -11.64
C LEU A 16 -9.27 7.72 -11.59
N THR A 17 -8.92 8.40 -12.68
CA THR A 17 -7.69 9.18 -12.83
C THR A 17 -7.59 10.31 -11.81
N GLU A 18 -8.72 10.94 -11.49
CA GLU A 18 -8.76 12.05 -10.55
C GLU A 18 -8.61 11.57 -9.10
N VAL A 19 -9.19 10.41 -8.77
CA VAL A 19 -8.99 9.78 -7.46
C VAL A 19 -7.54 9.36 -7.28
N CYS A 20 -6.94 8.69 -8.28
CA CYS A 20 -5.54 8.30 -8.24
C CYS A 20 -4.62 9.52 -8.05
N ARG A 21 -4.83 10.59 -8.83
CA ARG A 21 -4.10 11.86 -8.69
C ARG A 21 -4.22 12.41 -7.26
N PHE A 22 -5.44 12.52 -6.73
CA PHE A 22 -5.67 13.07 -5.41
C PHE A 22 -4.96 12.28 -4.30
N VAL A 23 -5.02 10.94 -4.36
CA VAL A 23 -4.32 10.08 -3.39
C VAL A 23 -2.81 10.25 -3.48
N SER A 24 -2.25 10.25 -4.70
CA SER A 24 -0.82 10.45 -4.90
C SER A 24 -0.37 11.80 -4.37
N ASP A 25 -1.05 12.89 -4.73
CA ASP A 25 -0.73 14.24 -4.28
C ASP A 25 -0.80 14.38 -2.75
N ALA A 26 -1.79 13.75 -2.11
CA ALA A 26 -1.92 13.77 -0.65
C ALA A 26 -0.75 13.06 0.05
N MET A 27 -0.28 11.94 -0.50
CA MET A 27 0.87 11.20 0.03
C MET A 27 2.19 11.93 -0.25
N GLU A 28 2.36 12.52 -1.43
CA GLU A 28 3.53 13.33 -1.78
C GLU A 28 3.62 14.58 -0.90
N ALA A 29 2.49 15.21 -0.59
CA ALA A 29 2.42 16.37 0.31
C ALA A 29 2.90 16.08 1.74
N VAL A 30 3.02 14.81 2.13
CA VAL A 30 3.60 14.38 3.43
C VAL A 30 5.00 13.79 3.31
N GLY A 31 5.66 13.97 2.16
CA GLY A 31 7.03 13.53 1.93
C GLY A 31 7.16 12.11 1.42
N THR A 32 6.07 11.49 0.95
CA THR A 32 6.15 10.16 0.33
C THR A 32 6.75 10.27 -1.09
N PRO A 33 7.75 9.46 -1.45
CA PRO A 33 8.26 9.43 -2.82
C PRO A 33 7.16 9.08 -3.83
N LYS A 34 7.20 9.71 -5.01
CA LYS A 34 6.22 9.56 -6.09
C LYS A 34 5.85 8.11 -6.41
N MET A 35 6.84 7.20 -6.47
CA MET A 35 6.57 5.78 -6.76
C MET A 35 5.76 5.10 -5.65
N HIS A 36 6.04 5.42 -4.39
CA HIS A 36 5.32 4.86 -3.24
C HIS A 36 3.91 5.47 -3.11
N ALA A 37 3.78 6.76 -3.42
CA ALA A 37 2.50 7.46 -3.48
C ALA A 37 1.57 6.88 -4.58
N ALA A 38 2.13 6.55 -5.75
CA ALA A 38 1.41 5.86 -6.81
C ALA A 38 0.96 4.45 -6.38
N ALA A 39 1.85 3.67 -5.75
CA ALA A 39 1.49 2.35 -5.24
C ALA A 39 0.38 2.40 -4.17
N MET A 40 0.36 3.44 -3.33
CA MET A 40 -0.72 3.67 -2.38
C MET A 40 -2.04 4.04 -3.08
N ALA A 41 -1.98 4.92 -4.08
CA ALA A 41 -3.15 5.26 -4.89
C ALA A 41 -3.77 4.03 -5.54
N ASP A 42 -2.96 3.22 -6.22
CA ASP A 42 -3.42 2.01 -6.89
C ASP A 42 -4.10 1.05 -5.91
N LEU A 43 -3.53 0.85 -4.72
CA LEU A 43 -4.10 -0.02 -3.71
C LEU A 43 -5.45 0.50 -3.19
N LEU A 44 -5.51 1.75 -2.69
CA LEU A 44 -6.72 2.27 -2.05
C LEU A 44 -7.87 2.34 -3.05
N VAL A 45 -7.56 2.74 -4.29
CA VAL A 45 -8.52 2.79 -5.38
C VAL A 45 -8.98 1.39 -5.79
N ALA A 46 -8.07 0.42 -5.89
CA ALA A 46 -8.44 -0.97 -6.19
C ALA A 46 -9.32 -1.59 -5.10
N ALA A 47 -9.07 -1.27 -3.82
CA ALA A 47 -9.90 -1.74 -2.72
C ALA A 47 -11.33 -1.17 -2.80
N ASP A 48 -11.47 0.13 -3.03
CA ASP A 48 -12.79 0.75 -3.20
C ASP A 48 -13.52 0.25 -4.45
N TYR A 49 -12.81 0.14 -5.56
CA TYR A 49 -13.39 -0.36 -6.81
C TYR A 49 -13.90 -1.82 -6.66
N ARG A 50 -13.26 -2.62 -5.82
CA ARG A 50 -13.67 -3.99 -5.48
C ARG A 50 -14.69 -4.05 -4.33
N GLY A 51 -15.24 -2.94 -3.87
CA GLY A 51 -16.24 -2.88 -2.79
C GLY A 51 -15.69 -3.10 -1.38
N HIS A 52 -14.36 -3.07 -1.19
CA HIS A 52 -13.72 -3.22 0.13
C HIS A 52 -13.50 -1.85 0.78
N PHE A 53 -14.57 -1.09 0.98
CA PHE A 53 -14.53 0.31 1.41
C PHE A 53 -13.86 0.55 2.78
N SER A 54 -13.81 -0.47 3.64
CA SER A 54 -13.10 -0.41 4.92
C SER A 54 -11.58 -0.44 4.77
N HIS A 55 -11.05 -0.70 3.57
CA HIS A 55 -9.62 -0.78 3.24
C HIS A 55 -9.20 0.13 2.07
N GLY A 56 -10.15 0.84 1.43
CA GLY A 56 -9.88 1.79 0.35
C GLY A 56 -9.72 3.23 0.83
N LEU A 57 -10.29 4.21 0.12
CA LEU A 57 -10.02 5.64 0.31
C LEU A 57 -10.32 6.16 1.73
N ASN A 58 -11.23 5.50 2.46
CA ASN A 58 -11.50 5.79 3.87
C ASN A 58 -10.26 5.68 4.79
N ARG A 59 -9.18 5.04 4.32
CA ARG A 59 -7.90 4.91 5.05
C ARG A 59 -6.88 5.97 4.69
N LEU A 60 -7.12 6.82 3.70
CA LEU A 60 -6.14 7.81 3.24
C LEU A 60 -5.68 8.74 4.36
N GLU A 61 -6.61 9.31 5.13
CA GLU A 61 -6.28 10.20 6.26
C GLU A 61 -5.36 9.53 7.29
N MET A 62 -5.60 8.25 7.57
CA MET A 62 -4.79 7.47 8.49
C MET A 62 -3.35 7.34 7.97
N TYR A 63 -3.15 6.97 6.70
CA TYR A 63 -1.80 6.87 6.12
C TYR A 63 -1.08 8.21 6.07
N VAL A 64 -1.78 9.29 5.71
CA VAL A 64 -1.24 10.65 5.73
C VAL A 64 -0.78 11.04 7.14
N ARG A 65 -1.57 10.70 8.17
CA ARG A 65 -1.21 10.94 9.57
C ARG A 65 -0.02 10.09 10.02
N ASP A 66 0.02 8.82 9.63
CA ASP A 66 1.06 7.89 10.05
C ASP A 66 2.43 8.29 9.45
N VAL A 67 2.46 8.73 8.19
CA VAL A 67 3.65 9.31 7.58
C VAL A 67 4.05 10.63 8.27
N ARG A 68 3.10 11.55 8.51
CA ARG A 68 3.39 12.82 9.20
C ARG A 68 3.95 12.63 10.60
N SER A 69 3.42 11.67 11.33
CA SER A 69 3.87 11.34 12.70
C SER A 69 5.14 10.48 12.73
N LYS A 70 5.66 10.09 11.56
CA LYS A 70 6.80 9.17 11.40
C LYS A 70 6.59 7.80 12.03
N SER A 71 5.34 7.43 12.30
CA SER A 71 4.99 6.05 12.68
C SER A 71 5.11 5.10 11.48
N THR A 72 5.15 5.65 10.26
CA THR A 72 5.51 4.95 9.01
C THR A 72 6.67 5.67 8.35
N ASN A 73 7.65 4.91 7.85
CA ASN A 73 8.73 5.46 7.03
C ASN A 73 8.31 5.43 5.55
N ALA A 74 7.91 6.58 5.03
CA ALA A 74 7.44 6.71 3.65
C ALA A 74 8.52 6.46 2.59
N GLU A 75 9.80 6.65 2.94
CA GLU A 75 10.94 6.45 2.03
C GLU A 75 11.54 5.03 2.13
N ALA A 76 11.13 4.26 3.14
CA ALA A 76 11.69 2.93 3.35
C ALA A 76 11.40 1.99 2.18
N THR A 77 12.41 1.22 1.82
CA THR A 77 12.30 0.12 0.86
C THR A 77 12.47 -1.22 1.58
N PRO A 78 11.72 -2.26 1.22
CA PRO A 78 11.87 -3.59 1.80
C PRO A 78 13.26 -4.19 1.53
N THR A 79 13.75 -5.05 2.43
CA THR A 79 15.06 -5.72 2.27
C THR A 79 14.94 -7.22 2.50
N ILE A 80 15.70 -8.01 1.75
CA ILE A 80 15.73 -9.47 1.92
C ILE A 80 16.61 -9.81 3.12
N LEU A 81 16.06 -10.54 4.09
CA LEU A 81 16.77 -11.02 5.28
C LEU A 81 17.36 -12.41 5.07
N LYS A 82 16.60 -13.30 4.40
CA LYS A 82 17.02 -14.68 4.11
C LYS A 82 16.46 -15.09 2.77
N GLU A 83 17.26 -15.84 2.02
CA GLU A 83 16.89 -16.27 0.68
C GLU A 83 17.34 -17.72 0.42
N LYS A 84 16.45 -18.48 -0.22
CA LYS A 84 16.70 -19.79 -0.83
C LYS A 84 16.07 -19.79 -2.23
N ALA A 85 16.24 -20.86 -2.99
CA ALA A 85 15.78 -20.94 -4.37
C ALA A 85 14.28 -20.58 -4.51
N ALA A 86 13.39 -21.29 -3.79
CA ALA A 86 11.95 -21.09 -3.88
C ALA A 86 11.36 -20.13 -2.81
N VAL A 87 12.12 -19.76 -1.78
CA VAL A 87 11.59 -19.01 -0.63
C VAL A 87 12.43 -17.81 -0.21
N ALA A 88 11.81 -16.77 0.33
CA ALA A 88 12.52 -15.63 0.96
C ALA A 88 11.77 -15.05 2.17
N LEU A 89 12.55 -14.46 3.07
CA LEU A 89 12.08 -13.65 4.20
C LEU A 89 12.49 -12.19 3.97
N VAL A 90 11.54 -11.28 4.04
CA VAL A 90 11.70 -9.83 3.79
C VAL A 90 11.44 -9.04 5.06
N ASN A 91 12.24 -8.00 5.31
CA ASN A 91 11.96 -6.97 6.30
C ASN A 91 11.20 -5.83 5.63
N GLY A 92 10.05 -5.46 6.18
CA GLY A 92 9.25 -4.33 5.70
C GLY A 92 9.85 -2.97 5.98
N ASN A 93 10.81 -2.86 6.92
CA ASN A 93 11.50 -1.61 7.29
C ASN A 93 10.55 -0.45 7.65
N ASN A 94 9.36 -0.77 8.17
CA ASN A 94 8.29 0.21 8.43
C ASN A 94 7.85 1.00 7.19
N ALA A 95 7.97 0.38 6.01
CA ALA A 95 7.51 0.95 4.76
C ALA A 95 5.98 0.85 4.61
N LEU A 96 5.46 1.59 3.64
CA LEU A 96 4.06 1.54 3.23
C LEU A 96 3.70 0.13 2.73
N GLY A 97 2.52 -0.35 3.13
CA GLY A 97 2.01 -1.67 2.77
C GLY A 97 2.18 -2.07 1.30
N PRO A 98 1.67 -1.26 0.35
CA PRO A 98 1.81 -1.52 -1.08
C PRO A 98 3.26 -1.66 -1.54
N VAL A 99 4.19 -0.91 -0.95
CA VAL A 99 5.61 -0.97 -1.28
C VAL A 99 6.19 -2.33 -0.86
N VAL A 100 5.85 -2.79 0.34
CA VAL A 100 6.26 -4.12 0.83
C VAL A 100 5.60 -5.23 0.03
N GLY A 101 4.30 -5.12 -0.23
CA GLY A 101 3.52 -6.10 -0.97
C GLY A 101 4.02 -6.29 -2.39
N ASN A 102 4.22 -5.20 -3.13
CA ASN A 102 4.71 -5.23 -4.51
C ASN A 102 6.11 -5.86 -4.58
N PHE A 103 7.03 -5.45 -3.70
CA PHE A 103 8.36 -6.06 -3.62
C PHE A 103 8.29 -7.57 -3.36
N CYS A 104 7.47 -8.01 -2.39
CA CYS A 104 7.34 -9.43 -2.07
C CYS A 104 6.71 -10.22 -3.22
N MET A 105 5.73 -9.63 -3.92
CA MET A 105 5.06 -10.24 -5.06
C MET A 105 6.04 -10.41 -6.24
N ASP A 106 6.79 -9.37 -6.58
CA ASP A 106 7.80 -9.41 -7.64
C ASP A 106 8.88 -10.47 -7.35
N LEU A 107 9.35 -10.53 -6.11
CA LEU A 107 10.31 -11.53 -5.67
C LEU A 107 9.73 -12.95 -5.73
N ALA A 108 8.48 -13.14 -5.31
CA ALA A 108 7.80 -14.43 -5.39
C ALA A 108 7.60 -14.88 -6.84
N MET A 109 7.21 -13.98 -7.75
CA MET A 109 7.08 -14.25 -9.18
C MET A 109 8.41 -14.65 -9.80
N LYS A 110 9.50 -13.93 -9.47
CA LYS A 110 10.84 -14.26 -9.95
C LYS A 110 11.23 -15.69 -9.54
N LYS A 111 11.03 -16.05 -8.27
CA LYS A 111 11.32 -17.39 -7.76
C LYS A 111 10.45 -18.47 -8.39
N ALA A 112 9.15 -18.21 -8.55
CA ALA A 112 8.24 -19.16 -9.18
C ALA A 112 8.65 -19.48 -10.62
N LYS A 113 9.18 -18.50 -11.38
CA LYS A 113 9.70 -18.75 -12.74
C LYS A 113 10.92 -19.68 -12.74
N GLU A 114 11.76 -19.62 -11.71
CA GLU A 114 12.99 -20.41 -11.61
C GLU A 114 12.75 -21.80 -11.01
N THR A 115 11.83 -21.93 -10.04
CA THR A 115 11.64 -23.16 -9.25
C THR A 115 10.23 -23.76 -9.34
N GLY A 116 9.33 -23.19 -10.13
CA GLY A 116 7.92 -23.61 -10.26
C GLY A 116 6.99 -23.11 -9.15
N VAL A 117 7.55 -22.69 -8.01
CA VAL A 117 6.81 -22.08 -6.89
C VAL A 117 7.65 -20.97 -6.25
N GLY A 118 7.00 -19.92 -5.74
CA GLY A 118 7.63 -18.86 -4.97
C GLY A 118 6.85 -18.58 -3.69
N TRP A 119 7.54 -18.57 -2.55
CA TRP A 119 6.97 -18.17 -1.25
C TRP A 119 7.80 -17.06 -0.65
N VAL A 120 7.21 -15.88 -0.50
CA VAL A 120 7.84 -14.76 0.22
C VAL A 120 7.02 -14.42 1.46
N SER A 121 7.71 -14.30 2.60
CA SER A 121 7.13 -13.86 3.86
C SER A 121 7.75 -12.51 4.26
N ALA A 122 6.92 -11.58 4.71
CA ALA A 122 7.37 -10.29 5.24
C ALA A 122 7.19 -10.22 6.77
N ARG A 123 8.18 -9.65 7.45
CA ARG A 123 8.14 -9.33 8.89
C ARG A 123 8.58 -7.89 9.17
N GLY A 124 8.29 -7.42 10.38
CA GLY A 124 8.55 -6.06 10.82
C GLY A 124 7.28 -5.21 10.83
N GLU A 125 7.43 -3.94 11.20
CA GLU A 125 6.35 -2.96 11.08
C GLU A 125 6.07 -2.75 9.58
N ILE A 126 4.80 -2.83 9.21
CA ILE A 126 4.31 -2.60 7.85
C ILE A 126 3.04 -1.78 8.00
N ALA A 127 3.02 -0.60 7.40
CA ALA A 127 1.88 0.32 7.47
C ALA A 127 0.74 -0.18 6.58
N PHE A 128 0.09 -1.25 7.06
CA PHE A 128 -1.02 -1.97 6.44
C PHE A 128 -1.64 -3.02 7.38
N LEU A 129 -0.83 -3.58 8.26
CA LEU A 129 -1.20 -4.74 9.07
C LEU A 129 -0.90 -4.44 10.54
N TRP A 130 -1.92 -4.57 11.39
CA TRP A 130 -1.72 -4.73 12.82
C TRP A 130 -0.93 -6.03 13.02
N ASN A 131 0.38 -5.89 13.25
CA ASN A 131 1.33 -6.90 13.71
C ASN A 131 1.27 -8.32 13.05
N SER A 132 2.25 -8.58 12.16
CA SER A 132 2.75 -9.89 11.69
C SER A 132 2.10 -10.62 10.49
N SER A 133 2.99 -11.00 9.55
CA SER A 133 2.92 -12.08 8.54
C SER A 133 2.10 -11.84 7.27
N THR A 134 2.68 -11.16 6.28
CA THR A 134 2.23 -11.32 4.89
C THR A 134 2.83 -12.60 4.31
N ILE A 135 1.99 -13.58 3.97
CA ILE A 135 2.37 -14.80 3.25
C ILE A 135 1.82 -14.67 1.83
N ILE A 136 2.70 -14.64 0.82
CA ILE A 136 2.30 -14.63 -0.60
C ILE A 136 2.61 -15.99 -1.20
N PHE A 137 1.57 -16.69 -1.64
CA PHE A 137 1.66 -17.90 -2.47
C PHE A 137 1.35 -17.54 -3.91
N LEU A 138 2.23 -17.91 -4.84
CA LEU A 138 1.93 -17.91 -6.27
C LEU A 138 1.93 -19.35 -6.78
N ARG A 139 0.80 -19.76 -7.37
CA ARG A 139 0.75 -20.86 -8.33
C ARG A 139 0.75 -20.25 -9.75
N PRO A 140 1.36 -20.95 -10.73
CA PRO A 140 1.49 -20.49 -12.10
C PRO A 140 0.16 -20.17 -12.76
#